data_AF-A0A6A4III0-F1
#
_entry.id   AF-A0A6A4III0-F1
#
_cell.length_a   1.000
_cell.length_b   1.000
_cell.length_c   1.000
_cell.angle_alpha   90.00
_cell.angle_beta   90.00
_cell.angle_gamma   90.00
#
_symmetry.space_group_name_H-M   'P 1'
#
loop_
_entity.id
_entity.type
_entity.pdbx_description
1 polymer ?
#
loop_
_entity_poly.entity_id
_entity_poly.type
_entity_poly.pdbx_seq_one_letter_code
_entity_poly.pdbx_strand_id
1 'polypeptide(L)'
;MFRFLPRRSLRHFSTSSARSNEAPTEPKDFRPPWVYTLSGVASNVSIFGVMVYAIFFYDFGNDEHVFQPVRRWVARQKASIFALSPAEEKLIEAEKRKAEANDLSKNGS
;
A
#
# COMPACT_ATOMS: atom_id res chain seq x y z
N MET A 1 41.88 2.83 -23.70
CA MET A 1 41.14 2.07 -24.75
C MET A 1 39.85 1.56 -24.12
N PHE A 2 38.76 2.33 -24.17
CA PHE A 2 37.49 1.99 -23.50
C PHE A 2 36.55 1.30 -24.50
N ARG A 3 36.25 0.03 -24.24
CA ARG A 3 35.30 -0.77 -25.04
C ARG A 3 33.88 -0.45 -24.58
N PHE A 4 33.13 0.24 -25.44
CA PHE A 4 31.68 0.38 -25.31
C PHE A 4 31.01 -1.00 -25.40
N LEU A 5 30.30 -1.40 -24.36
CA LEU A 5 29.42 -2.57 -24.38
C LEU A 5 28.12 -2.19 -25.12
N PRO A 6 27.63 -2.99 -26.08
CA PRO A 6 26.41 -2.67 -26.79
C PRO A 6 25.18 -2.87 -25.91
N ARG A 7 24.30 -1.87 -25.96
CA ARG A 7 22.96 -1.80 -25.39
C ARG A 7 22.14 -3.01 -25.88
N ARG A 8 21.90 -3.99 -25.00
CA ARG A 8 21.03 -5.13 -25.28
C ARG A 8 19.61 -4.60 -25.52
N SER A 9 19.19 -4.65 -26.79
CA SER A 9 17.80 -4.46 -27.20
C SER A 9 16.95 -5.54 -26.51
N LEU A 10 16.04 -5.11 -25.65
CA LEU A 10 15.00 -5.95 -25.07
C LEU A 10 14.11 -6.41 -26.22
N ARG A 11 14.24 -7.68 -26.62
CA ARG A 11 13.32 -8.31 -27.55
C ARG A 11 11.95 -8.33 -26.89
N HIS A 12 11.01 -7.54 -27.42
CA HIS A 12 9.61 -7.80 -27.19
C HIS A 12 9.31 -9.20 -27.73
N PHE A 13 9.07 -10.15 -26.83
CA PHE A 13 8.46 -11.43 -27.20
C PHE A 13 7.05 -11.13 -27.68
N SER A 14 6.90 -10.90 -28.99
CA SER A 14 5.61 -10.92 -29.66
C SER A 14 5.12 -12.36 -29.66
N THR A 15 4.17 -12.67 -28.78
CA THR A 15 3.44 -13.93 -28.80
C THR A 15 2.38 -13.84 -29.90
N SER A 16 2.81 -13.86 -31.17
CA SER A 16 1.90 -14.13 -32.27
C SER A 16 1.60 -15.62 -32.28
N SER A 17 0.60 -16.02 -31.49
CA SER A 17 -0.02 -17.34 -31.58
C SER A 17 -0.99 -17.33 -32.75
N ALA A 18 -0.46 -17.36 -33.98
CA ALA A 18 -1.23 -17.70 -35.16
C ALA A 18 -1.56 -19.21 -35.11
N ARG A 19 -2.67 -19.56 -34.46
CA ARG A 19 -3.31 -20.87 -34.60
C ARG A 19 -4.78 -20.65 -34.95
N SER A 20 -5.05 -20.57 -36.24
CA SER A 20 -6.40 -20.70 -36.79
C SER A 20 -6.82 -22.17 -36.69
N ASN A 21 -7.36 -22.57 -35.54
CA ASN A 21 -8.28 -23.70 -35.52
C ASN A 21 -9.67 -23.10 -35.75
N GLU A 22 -10.33 -23.48 -36.83
CA GLU A 22 -11.76 -23.23 -36.99
C GLU A 22 -12.50 -23.98 -35.86
N ALA A 23 -12.96 -23.23 -34.87
CA ALA A 23 -13.82 -23.73 -33.80
C ALA A 23 -15.30 -23.55 -34.22
N PRO A 24 -16.20 -24.46 -33.81
CA PRO A 24 -17.63 -24.36 -34.12
C PRO A 24 -18.15 -22.99 -33.67
N THR A 25 -19.01 -22.37 -34.47
CA THR A 25 -19.59 -21.04 -34.25
C THR A 25 -19.95 -20.81 -32.79
N GLU A 26 -19.05 -20.13 -32.07
CA GLU A 26 -19.24 -19.73 -30.68
C GLU A 26 -20.53 -18.90 -30.60
N PRO A 27 -21.47 -19.23 -29.70
CA PRO A 27 -22.67 -18.43 -29.52
C PRO A 27 -22.25 -17.01 -29.19
N LYS A 28 -22.70 -16.06 -30.04
CA LYS A 28 -22.34 -14.66 -29.95
C LYS A 28 -22.82 -14.11 -28.61
N ASP A 29 -21.90 -13.93 -27.67
CA ASP A 29 -22.24 -13.49 -26.31
C ASP A 29 -22.87 -12.08 -26.38
N PHE A 30 -24.04 -11.92 -25.77
CA PHE A 30 -24.88 -10.70 -25.90
C PHE A 30 -24.56 -9.64 -24.84
N ARG A 31 -23.56 -9.88 -23.99
CA ARG A 31 -23.26 -9.01 -22.87
C ARG A 31 -22.59 -7.73 -23.38
N PRO A 32 -23.04 -6.56 -22.91
CA PRO A 32 -22.34 -5.31 -23.18
C PRO A 32 -20.86 -5.40 -22.77
N PRO A 33 -19.93 -4.78 -23.52
CA PRO A 33 -18.48 -4.91 -23.29
C PRO A 33 -18.02 -4.47 -21.89
N TRP A 34 -18.79 -3.58 -21.23
CA TRP A 34 -18.49 -3.13 -19.87
C TRP A 34 -18.72 -4.21 -18.79
N VAL A 35 -19.53 -5.24 -19.08
CA VAL A 35 -19.81 -6.32 -18.11
C VAL A 35 -18.54 -7.13 -17.84
N TYR A 36 -17.75 -7.41 -18.87
CA TYR A 36 -16.49 -8.16 -18.72
C TYR A 36 -15.43 -7.35 -18.00
N THR A 37 -15.36 -6.04 -18.27
CA THR A 37 -14.42 -5.17 -17.55
C THR A 37 -14.84 -5.04 -16.09
N LEU A 38 -16.13 -4.90 -15.80
CA LEU A 38 -16.61 -4.89 -14.42
C LEU A 38 -16.37 -6.23 -13.72
N SER A 39 -16.61 -7.37 -14.36
CA SER A 39 -16.36 -8.68 -13.74
C SER A 39 -14.87 -8.90 -13.46
N GLY A 40 -14.00 -8.45 -14.37
CA GLY A 40 -12.55 -8.52 -14.19
C GLY A 40 -12.08 -7.63 -13.03
N VAL A 41 -12.57 -6.38 -12.98
CA VAL A 41 -12.28 -5.45 -11.89
C VAL A 41 -12.83 -5.98 -10.57
N ALA A 42 -14.08 -6.46 -10.52
CA ALA A 42 -14.69 -6.99 -9.31
C ALA A 42 -13.91 -8.20 -8.78
N SER A 43 -13.47 -9.11 -9.65
CA SER A 43 -12.65 -10.26 -9.27
C SER A 43 -11.32 -9.80 -8.65
N ASN A 44 -10.62 -8.87 -9.30
CA ASN A 44 -9.34 -8.37 -8.79
C ASN A 44 -9.52 -7.59 -7.47
N VAL A 45 -10.51 -6.70 -7.40
CA VAL A 45 -10.82 -5.91 -6.21
C VAL A 45 -11.22 -6.81 -5.05
N SER A 46 -11.94 -7.92 -5.30
CA SER A 46 -12.31 -8.86 -4.23
C SER A 46 -11.07 -9.47 -3.57
N ILE A 47 -10.04 -9.82 -4.34
CA ILE A 47 -8.79 -10.38 -3.81
C ILE A 47 -8.10 -9.35 -2.92
N PHE A 48 -7.97 -8.11 -3.39
CA PHE A 48 -7.41 -7.02 -2.58
C PHE A 48 -8.25 -6.74 -1.33
N GLY A 49 -9.58 -6.77 -1.45
CA GLY A 49 -10.51 -6.57 -0.34
C GLY A 49 -10.35 -7.62 0.76
N VAL A 50 -10.24 -8.90 0.38
CA VAL A 50 -9.99 -9.99 1.33
C VAL A 50 -8.64 -9.82 2.02
N MET A 51 -7.58 -9.45 1.29
CA MET A 51 -6.26 -9.20 1.90
C MET A 51 -6.30 -8.05 2.93
N VAL A 52 -6.95 -6.94 2.59
CA VAL A 52 -7.09 -5.80 3.52
C VAL A 52 -7.92 -6.22 4.74
N TYR A 53 -9.03 -6.92 4.54
CA TYR A 53 -9.85 -7.42 5.64
C TYR A 53 -9.05 -8.35 6.56
N ALA A 54 -8.30 -9.30 5.99
CA ALA A 54 -7.46 -10.23 6.72
C ALA A 54 -6.41 -9.49 7.58
N ILE A 55 -5.70 -8.52 7.01
CA ILE A 55 -4.61 -7.83 7.73
C ILE A 55 -5.16 -6.95 8.87
N PHE A 56 -6.25 -6.21 8.63
CA PHE A 56 -6.68 -5.15 9.54
C PHE A 56 -7.80 -5.57 10.49
N PHE A 57 -8.77 -6.34 10.02
CA PHE A 57 -10.03 -6.58 10.74
C PHE A 57 -10.19 -8.02 11.23
N TYR A 58 -9.67 -8.99 10.48
CA TYR A 58 -9.79 -10.39 10.89
C TYR A 58 -8.88 -10.69 12.09
N ASP A 59 -9.43 -11.39 13.08
CA ASP A 59 -8.69 -11.88 14.23
C ASP A 59 -8.34 -13.35 14.03
N PHE A 60 -7.05 -13.63 13.84
CA PHE A 60 -6.53 -14.98 13.65
C PHE A 60 -6.34 -15.75 14.97
N GLY A 61 -6.63 -15.12 16.12
CA GLY A 61 -6.43 -15.71 17.43
C GLY A 61 -4.97 -15.69 17.89
N ASN A 62 -4.64 -16.57 18.84
CA ASN A 62 -3.33 -16.63 19.49
C ASN A 62 -2.23 -17.33 18.66
N ASP A 63 -2.54 -17.85 17.48
CA ASP A 63 -1.56 -18.49 16.62
C ASP A 63 -0.77 -17.46 15.80
N GLU A 64 0.53 -17.72 15.60
CA GLU A 64 1.40 -16.86 14.81
C GLU A 64 0.95 -16.87 13.34
N HIS A 65 0.26 -15.80 12.93
CA HIS A 65 -0.25 -15.67 11.58
C HIS A 65 0.72 -14.90 10.67
N VAL A 66 0.78 -15.24 9.38
CA VAL A 66 1.71 -14.65 8.40
C VAL A 66 1.60 -13.12 8.28
N PHE A 67 0.46 -12.54 8.68
CA PHE A 67 0.22 -11.10 8.68
C PHE A 67 0.62 -10.39 9.99
N GLN A 68 1.04 -11.11 11.05
CA GLN A 68 1.51 -10.52 12.31
C GLN A 68 2.68 -9.52 12.12
N PRO A 69 3.74 -9.84 11.34
CA PRO A 69 4.82 -8.89 11.08
C PRO A 69 4.33 -7.62 10.38
N VAL A 70 3.41 -7.76 9.41
CA VAL A 70 2.81 -6.64 8.67
C VAL A 70 1.98 -5.78 9.62
N ARG A 71 1.15 -6.38 10.48
CA ARG A 71 0.36 -5.66 11.50
C ARG A 71 1.24 -4.86 12.45
N ARG A 72 2.36 -5.44 12.91
CA ARG A 72 3.33 -4.75 13.76
C ARG A 72 3.99 -3.57 13.05
N TRP A 73 4.37 -3.72 11.78
CA TRP A 73 4.90 -2.63 10.97
C TRP A 73 3.86 -1.51 10.80
N VAL A 74 2.63 -1.84 10.42
CA VAL A 74 1.52 -0.88 10.29
C VAL A 74 1.26 -0.15 11.60
N ALA A 75 1.23 -0.86 12.73
CA ALA A 75 1.04 -0.26 14.04
C ALA A 75 2.14 0.77 14.36
N ARG A 76 3.40 0.48 14.02
CA ARG A 76 4.50 1.44 14.14
C ARG A 76 4.31 2.65 13.22
N GLN A 77 3.85 2.46 11.99
CA GLN A 77 3.58 3.56 11.06
C GLN A 77 2.44 4.45 11.56
N LYS A 78 1.36 3.84 12.07
CA LYS A 78 0.26 4.59 12.71
C LYS A 78 0.78 5.36 13.92
N ALA A 79 1.58 4.73 14.77
CA ALA A 79 2.19 5.39 15.92
C ALA A 79 3.08 6.56 15.49
N SER A 80 3.86 6.45 14.40
CA SER A 80 4.67 7.57 13.91
C SER A 80 3.87 8.72 13.29
N ILE A 81 2.65 8.46 12.80
CA ILE A 81 1.75 9.51 12.28
C ILE A 81 1.06 10.26 13.43
N PHE A 82 0.70 9.55 14.50
CA PHE A 82 0.03 10.14 15.66
C PHE A 82 0.98 10.59 16.78
N ALA A 83 2.26 10.19 16.74
CA ALA A 83 3.30 10.73 17.60
C ALA A 83 3.81 12.06 17.04
N LEU A 84 4.09 13.00 17.94
CA LEU A 84 4.72 14.27 17.59
C LEU A 84 5.98 14.02 16.76
N SER A 85 6.11 14.71 15.63
CA SER A 85 7.38 14.71 14.91
C SER A 85 8.48 15.28 15.83
N PRO A 86 9.75 14.87 15.68
CA PRO A 86 10.84 15.38 16.53
C PRO A 86 11.01 16.91 16.46
N ALA A 87 10.46 17.55 15.43
CA ALA A 87 10.41 19.00 15.32
C ALA A 87 9.29 19.61 16.18
N GLU A 88 8.10 19.02 16.17
CA GLU A 88 6.97 19.47 16.99
C GLU A 88 7.20 19.23 18.49
N GLU A 89 7.87 18.13 18.85
CA GLU A 89 8.26 17.85 20.24
C GLU A 89 9.16 18.96 20.82
N LYS A 90 10.13 19.46 20.04
CA LYS A 90 11.02 20.56 20.44
C LYS A 90 10.29 21.88 20.61
N LEU A 91 9.27 22.14 19.80
CA LEU A 91 8.46 23.35 19.91
C LEU A 91 7.62 23.32 21.18
N ILE A 92 7.01 22.19 21.50
CA ILE A 92 6.25 22.01 22.75
C ILE A 92 7.16 22.11 23.97
N GLU A 93 8.37 21.53 23.92
CA GLU A 93 9.34 21.65 25.01
C GLU A 93 9.79 23.11 25.22
N ALA A 94 10.03 23.84 24.13
CA ALA A 94 10.37 25.26 24.19
C ALA A 94 9.21 26.12 24.75
N GLU A 95 7.96 25.81 24.43
CA GLU A 95 6.78 26.47 24.99
C GLU A 95 6.59 26.15 26.48
N LYS A 96 6.75 24.89 26.88
CA LYS A 96 6.71 24.50 28.30
C LYS A 96 7.74 25.25 29.13
N ARG A 97 9.00 25.30 28.67
CA ARG A 97 10.06 26.04 29.38
C ARG A 97 9.76 27.53 29.50
N LYS A 98 9.14 28.13 28.47
CA LYS A 98 8.74 29.55 28.52
C LYS A 98 7.59 29.79 29.50
N ALA A 99 6.62 28.87 29.56
CA ALA A 99 5.51 28.94 30.52
C ALA A 99 6.03 28.84 31.97
N GLU A 100 6.90 27.86 32.24
CA GLU A 100 7.53 27.68 33.56
C GLU A 100 8.35 28.90 33.99
N ALA A 101 9.11 29.50 33.08
CA ALA A 101 9.86 30.73 33.37
C ALA A 101 8.96 31.94 33.67
N ASN A 102 7.80 32.03 33.01
CA ASN A 102 6.83 33.11 33.25
C ASN A 102 6.12 32.94 34.61
N ASP A 103 5.79 31.70 34.97
CA ASP A 103 5.17 31.38 36.27
C ASP A 103 6.13 31.65 37.44
N LEU A 104 7.42 31.35 37.28
CA LEU A 104 8.47 31.70 38.25
C LEU A 104 8.64 33.21 38.43
N SER A 105 8.54 33.98 37.34
CA SER A 105 8.62 35.45 37.40
C SER A 105 7.41 36.08 38.09
N LYS A 106 6.22 35.46 38.02
CA LYS A 106 4.99 35.98 38.66
C LYS A 106 4.91 35.70 40.16
N ASN A 107 5.48 34.60 40.63
CA ASN A 107 5.46 34.22 42.05
C ASN A 107 6.62 34.81 42.88
N GLY A 108 7.63 35.38 42.23
CA GLY A 108 8.82 35.96 42.88
C GLY A 108 8.80 37.49 43.06
N SER A 109 7.68 38.16 42.76
CA SER A 109 7.50 39.62 42.84
C SER A 109 6.39 39.99 43.83
#